data_AF-A0A2D8M8E2-F1
#
_entry.id   AF-A0A2D8M8E2-F1
#
_cell.length_a   1.000
_cell.length_b   1.000
_cell.length_c   1.000
_cell.angle_alpha   90.00
_cell.angle_beta   90.00
_cell.angle_gamma   90.00
#
_symmetry.space_group_name_H-M   'P 1'
#
loop_
_entity.id
_entity.type
_entity.pdbx_description
1 polymer ?
#
loop_
_entity_poly.entity_id
_entity_poly.type
_entity_poly.pdbx_seq_one_letter_code
_entity_poly.pdbx_strand_id
1 'polypeptide(L)'
;MTGEHFPWRPPLAEDWGERMAEIEALIAEGQEPDYAAIKVLANQQLGLREQVKLERLATKLHKSGLMPAAFTPAKVGLLGSRTLSYLPGPLAAAGLARGLAISAPEAPYDSVASYAYSPMDCFSQPLDALLVVLDESGFSGRRAMLDRAAENAALAEAADLVIALAAAAREKSGCSAIFATLPGSEQVSSSDLATPSSSARFRQRLNLLLADGASEGKWLLWDQAALANRVGFDRWFDPVRYHAAKIPFSIDVCPLAADNIAALLAAMKGKAGRALVLDLDNTLWGGVIGDDGLAGIRLGQNSPEGEAFVAFQNFILGLRDRGIVLAVCSKNTDAIAREPFRDHSEMVIKEDHVAVFQANWNDKATNIKTIAETLSLGLESLVFVDDNAAERERVRQELPLVSTIEVGDDPSFFIQRIAQSGVFDHLPLNQEDIARAESYGGRAAAAEIRAKIGNYEDYLTSLDMRMTIAPFDEEGRSRITQLINKSNQFNLTTRRYGEEEVRELEADAGVLGWQMRLEDKFAKHGMIGVVIVRTDETKWTIDSWLQSCRVLERGVEQCVMNALFEAAAKAGVKEIRSTYIPTDRNEMVADFYPRLGFPDGDEKPDGSISYACAIADYAPHRTFIETSLAG
;
A
#
# COMPACT_ATOMS: atom_id res chain seq x y z
N MET A 1 17.51 -2.18 -23.29
CA MET A 1 16.11 -2.08 -23.78
C MET A 1 15.21 -1.88 -22.56
N THR A 2 14.21 -1.00 -22.61
CA THR A 2 13.36 -0.68 -21.43
C THR A 2 12.71 -1.92 -20.79
N GLY A 3 12.32 -2.91 -21.59
CA GLY A 3 11.70 -4.15 -21.10
C GLY A 3 12.61 -5.02 -20.22
N GLU A 4 13.93 -4.98 -20.43
CA GLU A 4 14.92 -5.73 -19.61
C GLU A 4 14.96 -5.26 -18.15
N HIS A 5 14.46 -4.05 -17.88
CA HIS A 5 14.40 -3.52 -16.52
C HIS A 5 13.24 -4.08 -15.69
N PHE A 6 12.28 -4.78 -16.33
CA PHE A 6 11.05 -5.28 -15.70
C PHE A 6 10.86 -6.79 -15.86
N PRO A 7 11.85 -7.63 -15.54
CA PRO A 7 11.77 -9.06 -15.80
C PRO A 7 10.73 -9.81 -14.93
N TRP A 8 10.09 -9.12 -13.98
CA TRP A 8 8.96 -9.61 -13.19
C TRP A 8 7.59 -9.36 -13.84
N ARG A 9 7.55 -8.61 -14.94
CA ARG A 9 6.33 -8.36 -15.73
C ARG A 9 6.23 -9.38 -16.86
N PRO A 10 5.01 -9.71 -17.34
CA PRO A 10 4.84 -10.55 -18.52
C PRO A 10 5.53 -9.96 -19.76
N PRO A 11 5.97 -10.80 -20.70
CA PRO A 11 6.41 -10.36 -22.01
C PRO A 11 5.36 -9.49 -22.71
N LEU A 12 5.81 -8.67 -23.65
CA LEU A 12 4.90 -7.88 -24.48
C LEU A 12 4.00 -8.79 -25.31
N ALA A 13 2.68 -8.63 -25.18
CA ALA A 13 1.71 -9.40 -25.94
C ALA A 13 1.75 -9.04 -27.44
N GLU A 14 1.50 -10.02 -28.32
CA GLU A 14 1.50 -9.81 -29.77
C GLU A 14 0.40 -8.83 -30.22
N ASP A 15 -0.74 -8.85 -29.54
CA ASP A 15 -1.92 -8.00 -29.78
C ASP A 15 -1.86 -6.65 -29.04
N TRP A 16 -0.73 -6.31 -28.38
CA TRP A 16 -0.61 -5.08 -27.57
C TRP A 16 -0.98 -3.82 -28.36
N GLY A 17 -0.55 -3.75 -29.62
CA GLY A 17 -0.82 -2.62 -30.50
C GLY A 17 -2.30 -2.47 -30.87
N GLU A 18 -3.02 -3.59 -31.00
CA GLU A 18 -4.45 -3.62 -31.32
C GLU A 18 -5.27 -3.18 -30.10
N ARG A 19 -4.98 -3.76 -28.93
CA ARG A 19 -5.59 -3.36 -27.64
C ARG A 19 -5.38 -1.88 -27.32
N MET A 20 -4.18 -1.36 -27.59
CA MET A 20 -3.87 0.06 -27.44
C MET A 20 -4.77 0.92 -28.34
N ALA A 21 -4.99 0.50 -29.59
CA ALA A 21 -5.83 1.21 -30.55
C ALA A 21 -7.32 1.17 -30.16
N GLU A 22 -7.80 0.04 -29.63
CA GLU A 22 -9.17 -0.10 -29.10
C GLU A 22 -9.44 0.88 -27.96
N ILE A 23 -8.53 0.96 -26.98
CA ILE A 23 -8.63 1.93 -25.87
C ILE A 23 -8.62 3.37 -26.41
N GLU A 24 -7.74 3.67 -27.38
CA GLU A 24 -7.68 4.99 -27.99
C GLU A 24 -8.96 5.38 -28.74
N ALA A 25 -9.62 4.42 -29.38
CA ALA A 25 -10.88 4.58 -30.08
C ALA A 25 -12.03 4.88 -29.11
N LEU A 26 -12.15 4.11 -28.01
CA LEU A 26 -13.13 4.38 -26.96
C LEU A 26 -13.02 5.82 -26.43
N ILE A 27 -11.78 6.26 -26.13
CA ILE A 27 -11.53 7.64 -25.67
C ILE A 27 -11.93 8.67 -26.74
N ALA A 28 -11.70 8.38 -28.03
CA ALA A 28 -12.09 9.28 -29.13
C ALA A 28 -13.61 9.37 -29.30
N GLU A 29 -14.34 8.31 -28.96
CA GLU A 29 -15.80 8.25 -28.95
C GLU A 29 -16.42 8.83 -27.66
N GLY A 30 -15.60 9.31 -26.72
CA GLY A 30 -16.07 9.85 -25.45
C GLY A 30 -16.48 8.79 -24.43
N GLN A 31 -16.06 7.53 -24.63
CA GLN A 31 -16.38 6.39 -23.78
C GLN A 31 -15.25 6.11 -22.79
N GLU A 32 -15.62 5.73 -21.57
CA GLU A 32 -14.67 5.29 -20.54
C GLU A 32 -14.15 3.89 -20.88
N PRO A 33 -12.82 3.72 -21.03
CA PRO A 33 -12.22 2.41 -21.28
C PRO A 33 -12.19 1.53 -20.02
N ASP A 34 -12.13 0.20 -20.20
CA ASP A 34 -12.06 -0.74 -19.08
C ASP A 34 -10.77 -0.60 -18.24
N TYR A 35 -10.95 -0.57 -16.92
CA TYR A 35 -9.86 -0.43 -15.95
C TYR A 35 -8.85 -1.58 -16.02
N ALA A 36 -9.32 -2.82 -16.07
CA ALA A 36 -8.46 -3.99 -16.06
C ALA A 36 -7.66 -4.08 -17.38
N ALA A 37 -8.29 -3.76 -18.51
CA ALA A 37 -7.64 -3.70 -19.82
C ALA A 37 -6.46 -2.72 -19.83
N ILE A 38 -6.63 -1.50 -19.29
CA ILE A 38 -5.54 -0.52 -19.20
C ILE A 38 -4.42 -1.03 -18.28
N LYS A 39 -4.78 -1.56 -17.10
CA LYS A 39 -3.78 -2.07 -16.14
C LYS A 39 -2.96 -3.22 -16.72
N VAL A 40 -3.60 -4.16 -17.40
CA VAL A 40 -2.95 -5.30 -18.08
C VAL A 40 -2.05 -4.81 -19.23
N LEU A 41 -2.49 -3.82 -19.99
CA LEU A 41 -1.70 -3.23 -21.08
C LEU A 41 -0.44 -2.51 -20.55
N ALA A 42 -0.56 -1.81 -19.43
CA ALA A 42 0.52 -1.09 -18.78
C ALA A 42 1.53 -1.99 -18.05
N ASN A 43 1.08 -3.14 -17.55
CA ASN A 43 1.88 -4.08 -16.76
C ASN A 43 2.58 -5.15 -17.62
N GLN A 44 3.34 -4.74 -18.63
CA GLN A 44 4.12 -5.64 -19.49
C GLN A 44 5.57 -5.14 -19.64
N GLN A 45 6.44 -5.97 -20.23
CA GLN A 45 7.81 -5.60 -20.61
C GLN A 45 7.81 -4.69 -21.85
N LEU A 46 7.52 -3.41 -21.66
CA LEU A 46 7.39 -2.44 -22.75
C LEU A 46 8.74 -2.09 -23.39
N GLY A 47 8.79 -2.07 -24.71
CA GLY A 47 9.83 -1.41 -25.48
C GLY A 47 9.71 0.12 -25.39
N LEU A 48 10.71 0.84 -25.92
CA LEU A 48 10.73 2.31 -25.88
C LEU A 48 9.51 2.91 -26.59
N ARG A 49 9.10 2.31 -27.71
CA ARG A 49 7.97 2.80 -28.51
C ARG A 49 6.66 2.63 -27.76
N GLU A 50 6.46 1.47 -27.15
CA GLU A 50 5.27 1.11 -26.37
C GLU A 50 5.18 1.96 -25.11
N GLN A 51 6.31 2.19 -24.43
CA GLN A 51 6.41 3.09 -23.29
C GLN A 51 5.93 4.51 -23.64
N VAL A 52 6.46 5.11 -24.72
CA VAL A 52 6.04 6.46 -25.16
C VAL A 52 4.55 6.51 -25.53
N LYS A 53 4.00 5.45 -26.14
CA LYS A 53 2.56 5.37 -26.41
C LYS A 53 1.74 5.34 -25.12
N LEU A 54 2.17 4.57 -24.11
CA LEU A 54 1.49 4.49 -22.82
C LEU A 54 1.52 5.83 -22.06
N GLU A 55 2.62 6.58 -22.12
CA GLU A 55 2.71 7.92 -21.53
C GLU A 55 1.72 8.90 -22.18
N ARG A 56 1.56 8.81 -23.50
CA ARG A 56 0.57 9.60 -24.25
C ARG A 56 -0.86 9.19 -23.90
N LEU A 57 -1.12 7.89 -23.77
CA LEU A 57 -2.41 7.37 -23.31
C LEU A 57 -2.78 7.94 -21.95
N ALA A 58 -1.86 7.84 -20.97
CA ALA A 58 -2.08 8.35 -19.62
C ALA A 58 -2.40 9.86 -19.65
N THR A 59 -1.70 10.63 -20.48
CA THR A 59 -1.96 12.06 -20.66
C THR A 59 -3.34 12.31 -21.30
N LYS A 60 -3.73 11.51 -22.31
CA LYS A 60 -5.02 11.61 -23.00
C LYS A 60 -6.19 11.31 -22.06
N LEU A 61 -6.06 10.28 -21.22
CA LEU A 61 -7.05 9.91 -20.19
C LEU A 61 -7.29 11.05 -19.21
N HIS A 62 -6.22 11.64 -18.66
CA HIS A 62 -6.34 12.79 -17.75
C HIS A 62 -6.98 14.01 -18.42
N LYS A 63 -6.58 14.36 -19.64
CA LYS A 63 -7.09 15.56 -20.34
C LYS A 63 -8.53 15.41 -20.81
N SER A 64 -8.96 14.20 -21.17
CA SER A 64 -10.33 13.93 -21.60
C SER A 64 -11.32 13.81 -20.44
N GLY A 65 -10.83 13.61 -19.20
CA GLY A 65 -11.70 13.31 -18.06
C GLY A 65 -12.25 11.89 -18.07
N LEU A 66 -11.77 11.02 -18.97
CA LEU A 66 -12.21 9.63 -19.14
C LEU A 66 -11.31 8.64 -18.40
N MET A 67 -10.66 9.08 -17.32
CA MET A 67 -9.88 8.20 -16.46
C MET A 67 -10.85 7.33 -15.64
N PRO A 68 -10.79 6.00 -15.70
CA PRO A 68 -11.74 5.17 -14.99
C PRO A 68 -11.75 5.40 -13.49
N ALA A 69 -12.93 5.43 -12.88
CA ALA A 69 -13.10 5.74 -11.45
C ALA A 69 -12.36 4.73 -10.52
N ALA A 70 -12.08 3.53 -11.02
CA ALA A 70 -11.30 2.53 -10.31
C ALA A 70 -9.83 2.94 -10.08
N PHE A 71 -9.25 3.78 -10.94
CA PHE A 71 -7.92 4.37 -10.73
C PHE A 71 -7.95 5.33 -9.55
N THR A 72 -7.04 5.15 -8.60
CA THR A 72 -6.95 6.05 -7.45
C THR A 72 -6.13 7.28 -7.82
N PRO A 73 -6.66 8.52 -7.71
CA PRO A 73 -5.91 9.73 -8.01
C PRO A 73 -4.68 9.87 -7.09
N ALA A 74 -3.57 10.32 -7.65
CA ALA A 74 -2.35 10.65 -6.93
C ALA A 74 -1.66 11.85 -7.57
N LYS A 75 -1.73 13.02 -6.92
CA LYS A 75 -1.09 14.26 -7.37
C LYS A 75 0.23 14.46 -6.63
N VAL A 76 1.34 14.45 -7.36
CA VAL A 76 2.69 14.48 -6.78
C VAL A 76 3.46 15.68 -7.30
N GLY A 77 3.75 16.66 -6.44
CA GLY A 77 4.60 17.78 -6.82
C GLY A 77 6.04 17.30 -7.03
N LEU A 78 6.68 17.74 -8.11
CA LEU A 78 8.09 17.47 -8.36
C LEU A 78 8.90 18.72 -8.02
N LEU A 79 9.79 18.61 -7.04
CA LEU A 79 10.70 19.67 -6.61
C LEU A 79 12.13 19.13 -6.67
N GLY A 80 13.06 19.89 -7.24
CA GLY A 80 14.44 19.45 -7.27
C GLY A 80 15.44 20.55 -7.56
N SER A 81 16.72 20.28 -7.28
CA SER A 81 17.84 21.15 -7.66
C SER A 81 18.25 21.01 -9.14
N ARG A 82 17.48 20.22 -9.90
CA ARG A 82 17.78 19.68 -11.23
C ARG A 82 16.50 19.54 -12.05
N THR A 83 16.65 19.34 -13.36
CA THR A 83 15.53 19.21 -14.29
C THR A 83 14.80 17.89 -14.04
N LEU A 84 13.49 17.92 -13.79
CA LEU A 84 12.65 16.73 -13.57
C LEU A 84 11.56 16.57 -14.65
N SER A 85 11.53 17.44 -15.66
CA SER A 85 10.49 17.49 -16.71
C SER A 85 10.31 16.21 -17.54
N TYR A 86 11.22 15.24 -17.41
CA TYR A 86 11.14 13.94 -18.07
C TYR A 86 10.41 12.88 -17.22
N LEU A 87 10.10 13.14 -15.95
CA LEU A 87 9.40 12.22 -15.06
C LEU A 87 7.87 12.19 -15.21
N PRO A 88 7.16 13.30 -15.51
CA PRO A 88 5.70 13.30 -15.49
C PRO A 88 5.05 12.25 -16.41
N GLY A 89 5.55 12.09 -17.64
CA GLY A 89 5.07 11.07 -18.58
C GLY A 89 5.27 9.65 -18.04
N PRO A 90 6.52 9.23 -17.77
CA PRO A 90 6.82 7.93 -17.18
C PRO A 90 6.06 7.65 -15.87
N LEU A 91 5.89 8.63 -14.98
CA LEU A 91 5.12 8.49 -13.74
C LEU A 91 3.64 8.21 -14.03
N ALA A 92 3.03 8.96 -14.96
CA ALA A 92 1.65 8.73 -15.34
C ALA A 92 1.46 7.32 -15.92
N ALA A 93 2.38 6.86 -16.78
CA ALA A 93 2.36 5.50 -17.34
C ALA A 93 2.56 4.41 -16.27
N ALA A 94 3.52 4.58 -15.36
CA ALA A 94 3.77 3.67 -14.26
C ALA A 94 2.58 3.60 -13.29
N GLY A 95 1.90 4.73 -13.07
CA GLY A 95 0.65 4.79 -12.30
C GLY A 95 -0.42 3.85 -12.82
N LEU A 96 -0.61 3.79 -14.15
CA LEU A 96 -1.60 2.91 -14.77
C LEU A 96 -1.36 1.43 -14.43
N ALA A 97 -0.11 0.97 -14.45
CA ALA A 97 0.24 -0.41 -14.07
C ALA A 97 -0.07 -0.71 -12.59
N ARG A 98 -0.07 0.32 -11.73
CA ARG A 98 -0.27 0.22 -10.28
C ARG A 98 -1.67 0.64 -9.82
N GLY A 99 -2.59 0.87 -10.76
CA GLY A 99 -3.97 1.28 -10.43
C GLY A 99 -4.08 2.71 -9.90
N LEU A 100 -3.14 3.58 -10.27
CA LEU A 100 -3.12 5.00 -9.92
C LEU A 100 -3.32 5.90 -11.14
N ALA A 101 -4.05 7.00 -10.97
CA ALA A 101 -4.09 8.12 -11.90
C ALA A 101 -3.09 9.19 -11.42
N ILE A 102 -1.83 9.07 -11.84
CA ILE A 102 -0.76 9.96 -11.37
C ILE A 102 -0.72 11.25 -12.20
N SER A 103 -0.81 12.39 -11.50
CA SER A 103 -0.55 13.74 -12.00
C SER A 103 0.71 14.28 -11.32
N ALA A 104 1.70 14.71 -12.09
CA ALA A 104 2.99 15.14 -11.53
C ALA A 104 3.38 16.56 -11.99
N PRO A 105 2.78 17.63 -11.42
CA PRO A 105 3.20 18.99 -11.71
C PRO A 105 4.63 19.23 -11.24
N GLU A 106 5.46 19.88 -12.06
CA GLU A 106 6.84 20.24 -11.73
C GLU A 106 6.92 21.69 -11.26
N ALA A 107 7.65 21.92 -10.17
CA ALA A 107 7.97 23.27 -9.72
C ALA A 107 8.90 23.99 -10.71
N PRO A 108 8.90 25.33 -10.75
CA PRO A 108 9.88 26.08 -11.53
C PRO A 108 11.32 25.69 -11.17
N TYR A 109 12.22 25.75 -12.15
CA TYR A 109 13.63 25.45 -11.94
C TYR A 109 14.23 26.32 -10.82
N ASP A 110 15.08 25.72 -9.99
CA ASP A 110 15.80 26.37 -8.87
C ASP A 110 14.88 26.97 -7.77
N SER A 111 13.70 26.36 -7.58
CA SER A 111 12.72 26.81 -6.58
C SER A 111 12.88 26.21 -5.19
N VAL A 112 13.87 25.33 -4.96
CA VAL A 112 14.04 24.59 -3.68
C VAL A 112 14.10 25.53 -2.47
N ALA A 113 15.01 26.50 -2.48
CA ALA A 113 15.16 27.43 -1.36
C ALA A 113 13.94 28.36 -1.22
N SER A 114 13.37 28.80 -2.34
CA SER A 114 12.14 29.60 -2.32
C SER A 114 10.98 28.82 -1.71
N TYR A 115 10.79 27.55 -2.10
CA TYR A 115 9.76 26.70 -1.54
C TYR A 115 10.00 26.38 -0.06
N ALA A 116 11.25 26.24 0.39
CA ALA A 116 11.56 25.99 1.80
C ALA A 116 11.29 27.20 2.71
N TYR A 117 11.63 28.42 2.26
CA TYR A 117 11.75 29.57 3.17
C TYR A 117 10.87 30.78 2.82
N SER A 118 10.30 30.85 1.61
CA SER A 118 9.37 31.91 1.20
C SER A 118 7.94 31.50 1.52
N PRO A 119 6.98 32.41 1.76
CA PRO A 119 5.55 32.06 1.82
C PRO A 119 4.96 31.62 0.47
N MET A 120 5.68 31.81 -0.65
CA MET A 120 5.21 31.43 -1.98
C MET A 120 5.03 29.91 -2.12
N ASP A 121 3.86 29.50 -2.60
CA ASP A 121 3.59 28.13 -3.05
C ASP A 121 3.61 28.07 -4.58
N CYS A 122 4.62 27.38 -5.12
CA CYS A 122 4.79 27.21 -6.56
C CYS A 122 3.81 26.23 -7.20
N PHE A 123 3.12 25.39 -6.42
CA PHE A 123 2.10 24.47 -6.93
C PHE A 123 0.71 25.10 -6.92
N SER A 124 0.44 26.00 -5.97
CA SER A 124 -0.83 26.73 -5.81
C SER A 124 -2.06 25.81 -5.76
N GLN A 125 -1.85 24.59 -5.26
CA GLN A 125 -2.87 23.54 -5.14
C GLN A 125 -2.44 22.48 -4.13
N PRO A 126 -3.39 21.79 -3.47
CA PRO A 126 -3.07 20.66 -2.60
C PRO A 126 -2.48 19.49 -3.40
N LEU A 127 -1.57 18.76 -2.76
CA LEU A 127 -0.88 17.59 -3.29
C LEU A 127 -1.13 16.37 -2.39
N ASP A 128 -0.93 15.17 -2.92
CA ASP A 128 -0.89 13.94 -2.12
C ASP A 128 0.52 13.66 -1.58
N ALA A 129 1.55 14.12 -2.31
CA ALA A 129 2.94 14.05 -1.89
C ALA A 129 3.78 15.11 -2.62
N LEU A 130 4.92 15.46 -2.02
CA LEU A 130 5.96 16.25 -2.66
C LEU A 130 7.23 15.40 -2.85
N LEU A 131 7.54 15.02 -4.08
CA LEU A 131 8.80 14.35 -4.40
C LEU A 131 9.93 15.38 -4.49
N VAL A 132 10.91 15.25 -3.60
CA VAL A 132 12.08 16.12 -3.53
C VAL A 132 13.32 15.37 -4.02
N VAL A 133 13.85 15.77 -5.17
CA VAL A 133 15.07 15.19 -5.77
C VAL A 133 16.20 16.22 -5.73
N LEU A 134 17.11 16.05 -4.77
CA LEU A 134 18.27 16.92 -4.60
C LEU A 134 19.54 16.19 -5.02
N ASP A 135 20.51 16.95 -5.51
CA ASP A 135 21.88 16.51 -5.67
C ASP A 135 22.79 17.18 -4.63
N GLU A 136 24.06 16.80 -4.62
CA GLU A 136 25.03 17.32 -3.65
C GLU A 136 25.17 18.85 -3.71
N SER A 137 24.87 19.48 -4.86
CA SER A 137 24.89 20.94 -4.98
C SER A 137 23.72 21.65 -4.28
N GLY A 138 22.65 20.93 -3.98
CA GLY A 138 21.58 21.41 -3.11
C GLY A 138 22.02 21.56 -1.65
N PHE A 139 23.21 21.08 -1.31
CA PHE A 139 23.81 21.15 0.01
C PHE A 139 25.14 21.91 -0.05
N SER A 140 25.62 22.41 1.10
CA SER A 140 26.79 23.29 1.30
C SER A 140 27.91 23.19 0.25
N GLY A 141 28.57 24.32 -0.05
CA GLY A 141 29.70 24.42 -0.98
C GLY A 141 30.95 23.56 -0.65
N ARG A 142 32.00 23.69 -1.47
CA ARG A 142 33.22 22.86 -1.41
C ARG A 142 33.78 22.76 0.02
N ARG A 143 33.81 21.54 0.55
CA ARG A 143 34.38 21.22 1.87
C ARG A 143 35.87 20.89 1.75
N ALA A 144 36.67 21.37 2.68
CA ALA A 144 38.09 21.01 2.74
C ALA A 144 38.24 19.54 3.14
N MET A 145 39.11 18.80 2.44
CA MET A 145 39.38 17.39 2.75
C MET A 145 39.93 17.26 4.17
N LEU A 146 39.54 16.18 4.87
CA LEU A 146 39.88 15.90 6.27
C LEU A 146 39.26 16.83 7.31
N ASP A 147 38.47 17.82 6.91
CA ASP A 147 37.78 18.73 7.82
C ASP A 147 36.45 18.14 8.32
N ARG A 148 36.50 17.42 9.44
CA ARG A 148 35.31 16.85 10.08
C ARG A 148 34.32 17.91 10.56
N ALA A 149 34.80 19.09 10.95
CA ALA A 149 33.94 20.15 11.46
C ALA A 149 33.11 20.73 10.29
N ALA A 150 33.75 20.99 9.15
CA ALA A 150 33.05 21.41 7.94
C ALA A 150 32.08 20.34 7.42
N GLU A 151 32.44 19.05 7.45
CA GLU A 151 31.51 17.96 7.10
C GLU A 151 30.27 17.92 8.01
N ASN A 152 30.46 18.08 9.33
CA ASN A 152 29.35 18.10 10.27
C ASN A 152 28.47 19.34 10.12
N ALA A 153 29.07 20.51 9.89
CA ALA A 153 28.32 21.75 9.64
C ALA A 153 27.46 21.62 8.36
N ALA A 154 28.05 21.09 7.29
CA ALA A 154 27.34 20.81 6.05
C ALA A 154 26.15 19.85 6.22
N LEU A 155 26.30 18.83 7.07
CA LEU A 155 25.20 17.90 7.37
C LEU A 155 24.11 18.56 8.22
N ALA A 156 24.47 19.45 9.15
CA ALA A 156 23.50 20.23 9.91
C ALA A 156 22.70 21.17 9.00
N GLU A 157 23.37 21.88 8.09
CA GLU A 157 22.70 22.71 7.07
C GLU A 157 21.77 21.89 6.16
N ALA A 158 22.20 20.67 5.78
CA ALA A 158 21.36 19.76 5.01
C ALA A 158 20.13 19.31 5.81
N ALA A 159 20.28 19.04 7.10
CA ALA A 159 19.18 18.70 7.99
C ALA A 159 18.16 19.84 8.07
N ASP A 160 18.64 21.08 8.30
CA ASP A 160 17.80 22.27 8.38
C ASP A 160 16.98 22.47 7.10
N LEU A 161 17.61 22.30 5.93
CA LEU A 161 16.93 22.40 4.64
C LEU A 161 15.85 21.31 4.46
N VAL A 162 16.17 20.05 4.77
CA VAL A 162 15.22 18.92 4.64
C VAL A 162 14.03 19.12 5.60
N ILE A 163 14.28 19.57 6.83
CA ILE A 163 13.24 19.90 7.80
C ILE A 163 12.37 21.05 7.30
N ALA A 164 12.96 22.12 6.79
CA ALA A 164 12.23 23.26 6.24
C ALA A 164 11.35 22.86 5.03
N LEU A 165 11.88 22.02 4.14
CA LEU A 165 11.13 21.49 2.99
C LEU A 165 9.97 20.59 3.43
N ALA A 166 10.17 19.72 4.42
CA ALA A 166 9.11 18.88 4.97
C ALA A 166 8.01 19.73 5.64
N ALA A 167 8.40 20.77 6.40
CA ALA A 167 7.46 21.71 7.00
C ALA A 167 6.67 22.49 5.94
N ALA A 168 7.36 23.01 4.91
CA ALA A 168 6.73 23.71 3.80
C ALA A 168 5.75 22.81 3.01
N ALA A 169 6.08 21.53 2.81
CA ALA A 169 5.18 20.57 2.17
C ALA A 169 3.86 20.37 2.94
N ARG A 170 3.94 20.34 4.28
CA ARG A 170 2.77 20.25 5.16
C ARG A 170 1.97 21.55 5.16
N GLU A 171 2.64 22.69 5.35
CA GLU A 171 1.98 24.00 5.48
C GLU A 171 1.34 24.48 4.16
N LYS A 172 2.05 24.36 3.04
CA LYS A 172 1.64 24.94 1.76
C LYS A 172 0.81 23.98 0.92
N SER A 173 1.16 22.70 0.95
CA SER A 173 0.59 21.71 0.04
C SER A 173 -0.21 20.60 0.75
N GLY A 174 -0.29 20.64 2.10
CA GLY A 174 -1.08 19.71 2.90
C GLY A 174 -0.59 18.25 2.84
N CYS A 175 0.69 18.03 2.51
CA CYS A 175 1.19 16.71 2.14
C CYS A 175 2.52 16.34 2.81
N SER A 176 2.87 15.06 2.77
CA SER A 176 4.20 14.60 3.19
C SER A 176 5.23 14.77 2.06
N ALA A 177 6.44 15.17 2.43
CA ALA A 177 7.58 15.13 1.52
C ALA A 177 8.10 13.70 1.35
N ILE A 178 8.53 13.35 0.14
CA ILE A 178 9.28 12.13 -0.20
C ILE A 178 10.66 12.59 -0.63
N PHE A 179 11.69 12.31 0.17
CA PHE A 179 13.07 12.66 -0.18
C PHE A 179 13.74 11.52 -0.94
N ALA A 180 14.37 11.85 -2.06
CA ALA A 180 15.23 10.92 -2.79
C ALA A 180 16.61 10.82 -2.11
N THR A 181 17.11 9.60 -1.88
CA THR A 181 18.51 9.40 -1.48
C THR A 181 19.46 9.77 -2.61
N LEU A 182 20.68 10.17 -2.28
CA LEU A 182 21.70 10.52 -3.27
C LEU A 182 22.43 9.25 -3.74
N PRO A 183 22.50 8.97 -5.06
CA PRO A 183 23.35 7.91 -5.60
C PRO A 183 24.83 8.10 -5.21
N GLY A 184 25.59 7.01 -5.32
CA GLY A 184 27.05 7.05 -5.16
C GLY A 184 27.72 8.16 -5.98
N SER A 185 28.92 8.56 -5.58
CA SER A 185 29.74 9.49 -6.37
C SER A 185 30.82 8.73 -7.12
N GLU A 186 31.34 9.36 -8.18
CA GLU A 186 32.65 9.00 -8.73
C GLU A 186 33.69 9.01 -7.59
N GLN A 187 34.49 7.95 -7.52
CA GLN A 187 35.49 7.74 -6.47
C GLN A 187 36.86 7.54 -7.10
N VAL A 188 37.88 8.14 -6.48
CA VAL A 188 39.28 7.96 -6.89
C VAL A 188 39.90 6.79 -6.14
N SER A 189 39.44 6.52 -4.92
CA SER A 189 39.94 5.43 -4.09
C SER A 189 38.90 4.92 -3.09
N SER A 190 39.05 3.68 -2.63
CA SER A 190 38.22 3.15 -1.53
C SER A 190 38.34 3.96 -0.24
N SER A 191 39.44 4.70 -0.06
CA SER A 191 39.65 5.58 1.09
C SER A 191 38.73 6.80 1.09
N ASP A 192 38.08 7.14 -0.03
CA ASP A 192 37.20 8.30 -0.11
C ASP A 192 36.05 8.15 0.91
N LEU A 193 35.47 6.96 1.07
CA LEU A 193 34.44 6.69 2.08
C LEU A 193 34.93 6.92 3.53
N ALA A 194 36.22 6.69 3.79
CA ALA A 194 36.86 6.90 5.08
C ALA A 194 37.37 8.33 5.29
N THR A 195 37.39 9.14 4.23
CA THR A 195 37.99 10.48 4.24
C THR A 195 36.93 11.55 4.53
N PRO A 196 37.02 12.27 5.67
CA PRO A 196 36.09 13.36 5.96
C PRO A 196 36.02 14.37 4.82
N SER A 197 34.81 14.85 4.57
CA SER A 197 34.47 15.84 3.54
C SER A 197 34.48 15.35 2.09
N SER A 198 34.86 14.09 1.82
CA SER A 198 34.71 13.52 0.49
C SER A 198 33.24 13.45 0.08
N SER A 199 32.94 13.54 -1.22
CA SER A 199 31.58 13.39 -1.72
C SER A 199 30.99 12.01 -1.40
N ALA A 200 31.78 10.94 -1.55
CA ALA A 200 31.35 9.57 -1.25
C ALA A 200 30.88 9.42 0.20
N ARG A 201 31.67 9.94 1.15
CA ARG A 201 31.33 9.90 2.58
C ARG A 201 30.14 10.80 2.92
N PHE A 202 30.14 12.03 2.42
CA PHE A 202 29.08 13.00 2.69
C PHE A 202 27.71 12.47 2.23
N ARG A 203 27.61 11.93 1.01
CA ARG A 203 26.36 11.36 0.48
C ARG A 203 25.86 10.20 1.33
N GLN A 204 26.74 9.31 1.79
CA GLN A 204 26.35 8.21 2.67
C GLN A 204 25.82 8.71 4.02
N ARG A 205 26.49 9.70 4.62
CA ARG A 205 26.02 10.31 5.87
C ARG A 205 24.69 11.03 5.70
N LEU A 206 24.49 11.71 4.57
CA LEU A 206 23.22 12.38 4.25
C LEU A 206 22.09 11.37 4.00
N ASN A 207 22.34 10.27 3.28
CA ASN A 207 21.35 9.22 3.08
C ASN A 207 20.90 8.60 4.40
N LEU A 208 21.81 8.38 5.35
CA LEU A 208 21.46 7.93 6.69
C LEU A 208 20.59 8.95 7.43
N LEU A 209 20.93 10.23 7.35
CA LEU A 209 20.10 11.30 7.93
C LEU A 209 18.68 11.31 7.36
N LEU A 210 18.53 11.13 6.04
CA LEU A 210 17.23 11.03 5.39
C LEU A 210 16.46 9.78 5.85
N ALA A 211 17.14 8.65 6.00
CA ALA A 211 16.54 7.41 6.49
C ALA A 211 16.08 7.53 7.95
N ASP A 212 16.90 8.12 8.82
CA ASP A 212 16.56 8.33 10.24
C ASP A 212 15.31 9.20 10.37
N GLY A 213 15.23 10.33 9.66
CA GLY A 213 14.03 11.18 9.71
C GLY A 213 12.78 10.51 9.11
N ALA A 214 12.94 9.60 8.15
CA ALA A 214 11.82 8.80 7.64
C ALA A 214 11.35 7.76 8.68
N SER A 215 12.28 7.15 9.42
CA SER A 215 11.96 6.21 10.51
C SER A 215 11.21 6.89 11.67
N GLU A 216 11.48 8.17 11.90
CA GLU A 216 10.80 9.02 12.89
C GLU A 216 9.46 9.60 12.37
N GLY A 217 9.04 9.27 11.14
CA GLY A 217 7.78 9.73 10.55
C GLY A 217 7.79 11.20 10.12
N LYS A 218 8.95 11.86 10.05
CA LYS A 218 9.04 13.28 9.64
C LYS A 218 8.71 13.45 8.16
N TRP A 219 9.14 12.51 7.33
CA TRP A 219 8.94 12.45 5.88
C TRP A 219 8.96 11.00 5.39
N LEU A 220 8.77 10.80 4.09
CA LEU A 220 8.96 9.53 3.40
C LEU A 220 10.27 9.52 2.64
N LEU A 221 10.73 8.32 2.26
CA LEU A 221 11.99 8.11 1.55
C LEU A 221 11.76 7.38 0.24
N TRP A 222 12.39 7.86 -0.84
CA TRP A 222 12.61 7.11 -2.06
C TRP A 222 14.09 6.73 -2.15
N ASP A 223 14.43 5.44 -2.04
CA ASP A 223 15.83 5.00 -2.09
C ASP A 223 16.39 4.92 -3.51
N GLN A 224 16.55 6.10 -4.12
CA GLN A 224 17.16 6.28 -5.44
C GLN A 224 18.59 5.73 -5.48
N ALA A 225 19.35 5.79 -4.38
CA ALA A 225 20.70 5.24 -4.29
C ALA A 225 20.71 3.71 -4.44
N ALA A 226 19.81 2.99 -3.78
CA ALA A 226 19.67 1.55 -3.98
C ALA A 226 19.25 1.21 -5.41
N LEU A 227 18.35 2.00 -6.01
CA LEU A 227 17.95 1.81 -7.40
C LEU A 227 19.13 2.03 -8.38
N ALA A 228 19.92 3.07 -8.16
CA ALA A 228 21.13 3.35 -8.95
C ALA A 228 22.16 2.22 -8.83
N ASN A 229 22.36 1.67 -7.62
CA ASN A 229 23.25 0.53 -7.40
C ASN A 229 22.76 -0.73 -8.14
N ARG A 230 21.45 -0.98 -8.17
CA ARG A 230 20.87 -2.11 -8.92
C ARG A 230 21.11 -2.00 -10.42
N VAL A 231 20.94 -0.79 -10.97
CA VAL A 231 21.15 -0.53 -12.40
C VAL A 231 22.64 -0.51 -12.77
N GLY A 232 23.48 -0.10 -11.82
CA GLY A 232 24.89 0.22 -12.03
C GLY A 232 25.06 1.72 -12.28
N PHE A 233 26.01 2.34 -11.57
CA PHE A 233 26.22 3.78 -11.60
C PHE A 233 26.45 4.33 -13.01
N ASP A 234 27.27 3.65 -13.83
CA ASP A 234 27.59 4.07 -15.20
C ASP A 234 26.39 4.07 -16.15
N ARG A 235 25.37 3.25 -15.87
CA ARG A 235 24.11 3.23 -16.63
C ARG A 235 23.09 4.20 -16.06
N TRP A 236 23.16 4.45 -14.75
CA TRP A 236 22.31 5.38 -14.04
C TRP A 236 22.64 6.83 -14.38
N PHE A 237 23.92 7.20 -14.44
CA PHE A 237 24.36 8.57 -14.64
C PHE A 237 24.89 8.80 -16.05
N ASP A 238 24.25 9.71 -16.79
CA ASP A 238 24.73 10.17 -18.10
C ASP A 238 25.41 11.53 -17.93
N PRO A 239 26.75 11.62 -17.95
CA PRO A 239 27.46 12.88 -17.75
C PRO A 239 27.19 13.89 -18.87
N VAL A 240 26.97 13.43 -20.11
CA VAL A 240 26.71 14.32 -21.25
C VAL A 240 25.37 15.01 -21.07
N ARG A 241 24.31 14.26 -20.77
CA ARG A 241 22.97 14.81 -20.51
C ARG A 241 22.93 15.62 -19.22
N TYR A 242 23.66 15.22 -18.18
CA TYR A 242 23.78 15.98 -16.96
C TYR A 242 24.37 17.37 -17.20
N HIS A 243 25.48 17.47 -17.95
CA HIS A 243 26.10 18.77 -18.22
C HIS A 243 25.30 19.61 -19.23
N ALA A 244 24.63 18.98 -20.20
CA ALA A 244 23.83 19.68 -21.20
C ALA A 244 22.49 20.21 -20.66
N ALA A 245 21.81 19.46 -19.79
CA ALA A 245 20.42 19.71 -19.43
C ALA A 245 20.10 19.49 -17.93
N LYS A 246 21.10 19.25 -17.08
CA LYS A 246 20.93 19.03 -15.63
C LYS A 246 19.96 17.90 -15.29
N ILE A 247 19.94 16.85 -16.11
CA ILE A 247 19.14 15.64 -15.90
C ILE A 247 19.88 14.76 -14.87
N PRO A 248 19.30 14.47 -13.68
CA PRO A 248 20.00 13.79 -12.59
C PRO A 248 20.24 12.28 -12.80
N PHE A 249 19.60 11.66 -13.79
CA PHE A 249 19.84 10.27 -14.19
C PHE A 249 19.47 10.02 -15.65
N SER A 250 19.96 8.94 -16.23
CA SER A 250 19.77 8.60 -17.64
C SER A 250 18.28 8.49 -17.99
N ILE A 251 17.89 9.07 -19.12
CA ILE A 251 16.51 9.02 -19.61
C ILE A 251 16.04 7.57 -19.81
N ASP A 252 16.97 6.69 -20.16
CA ASP A 252 16.70 5.28 -20.46
C ASP A 252 16.24 4.50 -19.22
N VAL A 253 16.59 4.98 -18.02
CA VAL A 253 16.19 4.39 -16.73
C VAL A 253 14.98 5.09 -16.10
N CYS A 254 14.45 6.16 -16.73
CA CYS A 254 13.30 6.90 -16.20
C CYS A 254 12.04 6.07 -16.01
N PRO A 255 11.66 5.14 -16.91
CA PRO A 255 10.53 4.25 -16.66
C PRO A 255 10.70 3.42 -15.39
N LEU A 256 11.94 3.00 -15.10
CA LEU A 256 12.27 2.20 -13.92
C LEU A 256 12.23 3.04 -12.64
N ALA A 257 12.76 4.26 -12.67
CA ALA A 257 12.67 5.22 -11.58
C ALA A 257 11.20 5.59 -11.29
N ALA A 258 10.43 5.88 -12.33
CA ALA A 258 9.01 6.19 -12.23
C ALA A 258 8.20 5.03 -11.66
N ASP A 259 8.48 3.79 -12.05
CA ASP A 259 7.81 2.61 -11.48
C ASP A 259 8.13 2.43 -10.00
N ASN A 260 9.37 2.69 -9.57
CA ASN A 260 9.76 2.59 -8.17
C ASN A 260 9.12 3.71 -7.32
N ILE A 261 9.01 4.94 -7.85
CA ILE A 261 8.25 6.02 -7.19
C ILE A 261 6.76 5.67 -7.15
N ALA A 262 6.20 5.16 -8.24
CA ALA A 262 4.80 4.76 -8.30
C ALA A 262 4.47 3.60 -7.34
N ALA A 263 5.44 2.73 -7.02
CA ALA A 263 5.31 1.70 -5.99
C ALA A 263 5.05 2.31 -4.62
N LEU A 264 5.87 3.29 -4.23
CA LEU A 264 5.72 4.01 -2.99
C LEU A 264 4.37 4.74 -2.92
N LEU A 265 3.98 5.41 -4.01
CA LEU A 265 2.67 6.08 -4.10
C LEU A 265 1.50 5.09 -4.00
N ALA A 266 1.65 3.90 -4.59
CA ALA A 266 0.63 2.84 -4.48
C ALA A 266 0.51 2.34 -3.04
N ALA A 267 1.63 2.19 -2.33
CA ALA A 267 1.64 1.87 -0.91
C ALA A 267 0.96 2.95 -0.06
N MET A 268 1.23 4.24 -0.34
CA MET A 268 0.55 5.38 0.30
C MET A 268 -0.97 5.32 0.10
N LYS A 269 -1.40 5.02 -1.12
CA LYS A 269 -2.83 4.93 -1.49
C LYS A 269 -3.48 3.58 -1.15
N GLY A 270 -2.78 2.71 -0.42
CA GLY A 270 -3.31 1.44 0.07
C GLY A 270 -3.50 0.36 -1.01
N LYS A 271 -2.83 0.52 -2.17
CA LYS A 271 -2.82 -0.38 -3.33
C LYS A 271 -1.65 -1.38 -3.34
N ALA A 272 -0.84 -1.41 -2.28
CA ALA A 272 0.17 -2.46 -2.08
C ALA A 272 -0.48 -3.83 -1.80
N GLY A 273 0.21 -4.90 -2.20
CA GLY A 273 -0.16 -6.28 -1.93
C GLY A 273 -0.24 -6.57 -0.43
N ARG A 274 -1.21 -7.39 -0.04
CA ARG A 274 -1.47 -7.76 1.37
C ARG A 274 -1.42 -9.26 1.60
N ALA A 275 -1.54 -10.06 0.53
CA ALA A 275 -1.41 -11.50 0.59
C ALA A 275 -0.52 -12.01 -0.54
N LEU A 276 0.37 -12.95 -0.22
CA LEU A 276 1.18 -13.71 -1.14
C LEU A 276 0.59 -15.13 -1.24
N VAL A 277 0.05 -15.44 -2.41
CA VAL A 277 -0.47 -16.76 -2.77
C VAL A 277 0.60 -17.51 -3.53
N LEU A 278 0.98 -18.68 -2.99
CA LEU A 278 2.11 -19.49 -3.45
C LEU A 278 1.62 -20.82 -4.00
N ASP A 279 2.17 -21.24 -5.14
CA ASP A 279 2.24 -22.68 -5.42
C ASP A 279 3.27 -23.37 -4.51
N LEU A 280 3.35 -24.70 -4.61
CA LEU A 280 4.23 -25.55 -3.82
C LEU A 280 5.34 -26.17 -4.66
N ASP A 281 5.00 -27.08 -5.56
CA ASP A 281 5.97 -27.81 -6.37
C ASP A 281 6.73 -26.87 -7.30
N ASN A 282 8.05 -27.03 -7.38
CA ASN A 282 9.01 -26.13 -8.05
C ASN A 282 8.93 -24.65 -7.64
N THR A 283 8.15 -24.31 -6.61
CA THR A 283 7.95 -22.95 -6.11
C THR A 283 8.50 -22.78 -4.69
N LEU A 284 8.14 -23.66 -3.75
CA LEU A 284 8.68 -23.70 -2.39
C LEU A 284 9.74 -24.77 -2.17
N TRP A 285 9.81 -25.76 -3.05
CA TRP A 285 10.84 -26.79 -3.13
C TRP A 285 11.00 -27.24 -4.59
N GLY A 286 12.11 -27.90 -4.93
CA GLY A 286 12.28 -28.48 -6.26
C GLY A 286 11.67 -29.87 -6.35
N GLY A 287 11.07 -30.22 -7.49
CA GLY A 287 10.39 -31.50 -7.69
C GLY A 287 8.90 -31.46 -7.35
N VAL A 288 8.24 -32.60 -7.54
CA VAL A 288 6.78 -32.77 -7.39
C VAL A 288 6.50 -33.73 -6.25
N ILE A 289 5.91 -33.25 -5.15
CA ILE A 289 5.74 -34.04 -3.92
C ILE A 289 4.92 -35.32 -4.14
N GLY A 290 3.91 -35.27 -5.01
CA GLY A 290 3.08 -36.44 -5.34
C GLY A 290 3.81 -37.56 -6.07
N ASP A 291 4.87 -37.23 -6.81
CA ASP A 291 5.64 -38.16 -7.64
C ASP A 291 6.95 -38.57 -6.97
N ASP A 292 7.68 -37.59 -6.43
CA ASP A 292 9.02 -37.76 -5.85
C ASP A 292 8.97 -38.19 -4.38
N GLY A 293 7.87 -37.89 -3.68
CA GLY A 293 7.70 -38.11 -2.24
C GLY A 293 8.62 -37.22 -1.38
N LEU A 294 8.43 -37.29 -0.06
CA LEU A 294 9.09 -36.40 0.90
C LEU A 294 10.63 -36.43 0.82
N ALA A 295 11.23 -37.58 0.51
CA ALA A 295 12.68 -37.73 0.40
C ALA A 295 13.24 -37.34 -0.98
N GLY A 296 12.38 -37.20 -2.00
CA GLY A 296 12.77 -36.91 -3.37
C GLY A 296 12.73 -35.42 -3.72
N ILE A 297 11.97 -34.61 -2.96
CA ILE A 297 11.95 -33.16 -3.16
C ILE A 297 13.30 -32.52 -2.81
N ARG A 298 13.69 -31.49 -3.56
CA ARG A 298 14.93 -30.74 -3.38
C ARG A 298 14.68 -29.53 -2.49
N LEU A 299 15.05 -29.68 -1.21
CA LEU A 299 14.97 -28.62 -0.22
C LEU A 299 16.07 -28.79 0.83
N GLY A 300 16.80 -27.71 1.15
CA GLY A 300 17.89 -27.73 2.13
C GLY A 300 19.29 -27.60 1.52
N GLN A 301 20.29 -27.74 2.40
CA GLN A 301 21.72 -27.47 2.13
C GLN A 301 22.41 -28.50 1.21
N ASN A 302 21.67 -29.45 0.64
CA ASN A 302 22.24 -30.58 -0.11
C ASN A 302 22.32 -30.32 -1.62
N SER A 303 21.79 -29.19 -2.11
CA SER A 303 21.91 -28.77 -3.50
C SER A 303 21.79 -27.25 -3.64
N PRO A 304 22.43 -26.63 -4.67
CA PRO A 304 22.28 -25.20 -4.93
C PRO A 304 20.82 -24.77 -5.13
N GLU A 305 20.02 -25.63 -5.77
CA GLU A 305 18.59 -25.38 -5.99
C GLU A 305 17.80 -25.45 -4.68
N GLY A 306 18.08 -26.46 -3.83
CA GLY A 306 17.47 -26.57 -2.50
C GLY A 306 17.81 -25.41 -1.57
N GLU A 307 19.06 -24.90 -1.64
CA GLU A 307 19.49 -23.70 -0.93
C GLU A 307 18.75 -22.45 -1.41
N ALA A 308 18.51 -22.32 -2.72
CA ALA A 308 17.74 -21.22 -3.29
C ALA A 308 16.29 -21.23 -2.78
N PHE A 309 15.65 -22.40 -2.69
CA PHE A 309 14.31 -22.53 -2.10
C PHE A 309 14.28 -22.19 -0.61
N VAL A 310 15.29 -22.62 0.17
CA VAL A 310 15.42 -22.22 1.58
C VAL A 310 15.58 -20.70 1.72
N ALA A 311 16.41 -20.07 0.89
CA ALA A 311 16.56 -18.62 0.87
C ALA A 311 15.23 -17.93 0.51
N PHE A 312 14.50 -18.47 -0.47
CA PHE A 312 13.19 -17.96 -0.87
C PHE A 312 12.16 -18.07 0.25
N GLN A 313 12.09 -19.21 0.95
CA GLN A 313 11.22 -19.39 2.11
C GLN A 313 11.54 -18.40 3.24
N ASN A 314 12.82 -18.16 3.55
CA ASN A 314 13.22 -17.15 4.53
C ASN A 314 12.81 -15.74 4.10
N PHE A 315 12.95 -15.40 2.83
CA PHE A 315 12.48 -14.12 2.30
C PHE A 315 10.96 -13.95 2.44
N ILE A 316 10.18 -15.00 2.15
CA ILE A 316 8.73 -15.02 2.33
C ILE A 316 8.35 -14.82 3.81
N LEU A 317 9.04 -15.47 4.74
CA LEU A 317 8.81 -15.22 6.17
C LEU A 317 9.14 -13.78 6.56
N GLY A 318 10.19 -13.19 5.97
CA GLY A 318 10.46 -11.77 6.11
C GLY A 318 9.31 -10.88 5.61
N LEU A 319 8.59 -11.27 4.55
CA LEU A 319 7.37 -10.57 4.13
C LEU A 319 6.24 -10.76 5.16
N ARG A 320 6.11 -11.96 5.74
CA ARG A 320 5.13 -12.24 6.80
C ARG A 320 5.38 -11.37 8.05
N ASP A 321 6.62 -11.20 8.46
CA ASP A 321 7.00 -10.32 9.58
C ASP A 321 6.64 -8.84 9.33
N ARG A 322 6.42 -8.47 8.07
CA ARG A 322 5.94 -7.14 7.63
C ARG A 322 4.41 -7.09 7.47
N GLY A 323 3.69 -8.12 7.90
CA GLY A 323 2.24 -8.20 7.86
C GLY A 323 1.64 -8.75 6.57
N ILE A 324 2.44 -9.34 5.67
CA ILE A 324 1.94 -10.01 4.47
C ILE A 324 1.37 -11.38 4.84
N VAL A 325 0.14 -11.64 4.42
CA VAL A 325 -0.52 -12.92 4.66
C VAL A 325 -0.01 -13.95 3.67
N LEU A 326 0.30 -15.16 4.14
CA LEU A 326 0.69 -16.26 3.27
C LEU A 326 -0.53 -17.16 3.01
N ALA A 327 -0.72 -17.54 1.76
CA ALA A 327 -1.70 -18.53 1.35
C ALA A 327 -1.09 -19.50 0.34
N VAL A 328 -1.60 -20.72 0.31
CA VAL A 328 -1.20 -21.76 -0.65
C VAL A 328 -2.32 -21.98 -1.66
N CYS A 329 -1.96 -22.06 -2.93
CA CYS A 329 -2.85 -22.43 -4.04
C CYS A 329 -2.13 -23.42 -4.97
N SER A 330 -2.30 -24.72 -4.70
CA SER A 330 -1.54 -25.77 -5.38
C SER A 330 -2.44 -26.86 -5.96
N LYS A 331 -1.99 -27.45 -7.08
CA LYS A 331 -2.62 -28.61 -7.71
C LYS A 331 -2.07 -29.89 -7.09
N ASN A 332 -2.59 -30.23 -5.92
CA ASN A 332 -2.17 -31.39 -5.15
C ASN A 332 -3.33 -31.98 -4.34
N THR A 333 -3.12 -33.17 -3.80
CA THR A 333 -4.01 -33.69 -2.74
C THR A 333 -3.62 -33.04 -1.41
N ASP A 334 -4.57 -32.44 -0.68
CA ASP A 334 -4.31 -31.66 0.54
C ASP A 334 -3.37 -32.35 1.55
N ALA A 335 -3.63 -33.62 1.87
CA ALA A 335 -2.80 -34.37 2.81
C ALA A 335 -1.33 -34.50 2.37
N ILE A 336 -1.09 -34.71 1.06
CA ILE A 336 0.25 -34.85 0.48
C ILE A 336 0.95 -33.48 0.46
N ALA A 337 0.24 -32.42 0.07
CA ALA A 337 0.77 -31.07 0.04
C ALA A 337 1.24 -30.55 1.40
N ARG A 338 0.59 -31.00 2.49
CA ARG A 338 0.92 -30.60 3.87
C ARG A 338 2.06 -31.42 4.49
N GLU A 339 2.35 -32.60 3.98
CA GLU A 339 3.37 -33.50 4.55
C GLU A 339 4.75 -32.80 4.66
N PRO A 340 5.27 -32.06 3.65
CA PRO A 340 6.53 -31.34 3.79
C PRO A 340 6.55 -30.28 4.90
N PHE A 341 5.43 -29.60 5.15
CA PHE A 341 5.34 -28.57 6.19
C PHE A 341 5.44 -29.14 7.61
N ARG A 342 5.05 -30.41 7.78
CA ARG A 342 5.05 -31.11 9.07
C ARG A 342 6.33 -31.89 9.30
N ASP A 343 6.76 -32.63 8.29
CA ASP A 343 7.70 -33.73 8.47
C ASP A 343 9.06 -33.50 7.79
N HIS A 344 9.19 -32.55 6.86
CA HIS A 344 10.47 -32.25 6.22
C HIS A 344 11.34 -31.35 7.11
N SER A 345 12.51 -31.83 7.52
CA SER A 345 13.38 -31.11 8.48
C SER A 345 13.89 -29.77 7.97
N GLU A 346 14.15 -29.67 6.66
CA GLU A 346 14.66 -28.44 6.01
C GLU A 346 13.54 -27.46 5.61
N MET A 347 12.27 -27.80 5.85
CA MET A 347 11.17 -26.88 5.58
C MET A 347 11.19 -25.73 6.58
N VAL A 348 11.32 -24.51 6.07
CA VAL A 348 11.41 -23.28 6.89
C VAL A 348 10.00 -22.75 7.18
N ILE A 349 9.14 -22.70 6.16
CA ILE A 349 7.73 -22.34 6.34
C ILE A 349 6.99 -23.49 7.01
N LYS A 350 6.23 -23.20 8.06
CA LYS A 350 5.41 -24.16 8.79
C LYS A 350 3.94 -23.93 8.48
N GLU A 351 3.12 -24.93 8.75
CA GLU A 351 1.68 -24.90 8.42
C GLU A 351 0.96 -23.73 9.09
N ASP A 352 1.33 -23.39 10.32
CA ASP A 352 0.80 -22.24 11.08
C ASP A 352 1.23 -20.87 10.55
N HIS A 353 2.25 -20.81 9.69
CA HIS A 353 2.61 -19.59 8.97
C HIS A 353 1.65 -19.28 7.82
N VAL A 354 0.89 -20.27 7.33
CA VAL A 354 -0.02 -20.18 6.19
C VAL A 354 -1.46 -19.97 6.68
N ALA A 355 -2.06 -18.85 6.32
CA ALA A 355 -3.42 -18.52 6.76
C ALA A 355 -4.49 -19.32 6.02
N VAL A 356 -4.34 -19.54 4.71
CA VAL A 356 -5.28 -20.32 3.91
C VAL A 356 -4.50 -21.30 3.04
N PHE A 357 -4.86 -22.57 3.11
CA PHE A 357 -4.16 -23.63 2.41
C PHE A 357 -5.13 -24.35 1.47
N GLN A 358 -5.13 -23.96 0.19
CA GLN A 358 -5.91 -24.58 -0.87
C GLN A 358 -5.03 -25.51 -1.70
N ALA A 359 -5.13 -26.82 -1.45
CA ALA A 359 -4.50 -27.86 -2.24
C ALA A 359 -5.55 -28.84 -2.75
N ASN A 360 -5.92 -28.71 -4.03
CA ASN A 360 -6.91 -29.55 -4.69
C ASN A 360 -6.71 -29.52 -6.22
N TRP A 361 -7.50 -30.29 -6.96
CA TRP A 361 -7.39 -30.39 -8.43
C TRP A 361 -8.25 -29.38 -9.21
N ASN A 362 -8.87 -28.41 -8.55
CA ASN A 362 -9.56 -27.31 -9.23
C ASN A 362 -8.54 -26.38 -9.90
N ASP A 363 -9.00 -25.53 -10.81
CA ASP A 363 -8.13 -24.52 -11.39
C ASP A 363 -7.70 -23.47 -10.35
N LYS A 364 -6.49 -22.93 -10.54
CA LYS A 364 -5.90 -21.98 -9.58
C LYS A 364 -6.66 -20.66 -9.51
N ALA A 365 -7.30 -20.21 -10.60
CA ALA A 365 -8.10 -18.98 -10.58
C ALA A 365 -9.31 -19.11 -9.64
N THR A 366 -10.04 -20.21 -9.70
CA THR A 366 -11.15 -20.52 -8.77
C THR A 366 -10.66 -20.61 -7.32
N ASN A 367 -9.53 -21.27 -7.07
CA ASN A 367 -8.95 -21.35 -5.73
C ASN A 367 -8.50 -19.97 -5.21
N ILE A 368 -7.91 -19.12 -6.05
CA ILE A 368 -7.51 -17.75 -5.67
C ILE A 368 -8.72 -16.89 -5.30
N LYS A 369 -9.85 -17.00 -6.01
CA LYS A 369 -11.11 -16.34 -5.62
C LYS A 369 -11.56 -16.78 -4.23
N THR A 370 -11.53 -18.09 -3.97
CA THR A 370 -11.89 -18.67 -2.68
C THR A 370 -10.95 -18.17 -1.56
N ILE A 371 -9.65 -18.07 -1.83
CA ILE A 371 -8.65 -17.50 -0.90
C ILE A 371 -8.98 -16.04 -0.61
N ALA A 372 -9.27 -15.25 -1.64
CA ALA A 372 -9.61 -13.83 -1.50
C ALA A 372 -10.85 -13.64 -0.61
N GLU A 373 -11.91 -14.43 -0.84
CA GLU A 373 -13.13 -14.45 -0.03
C GLU A 373 -12.86 -14.85 1.43
N THR A 374 -12.11 -15.93 1.63
CA THR A 374 -11.75 -16.44 2.98
C THR A 374 -10.95 -15.41 3.78
N LEU A 375 -10.06 -14.68 3.11
CA LEU A 375 -9.27 -13.60 3.74
C LEU A 375 -10.05 -12.28 3.84
N SER A 376 -11.21 -12.17 3.19
CA SER A 376 -11.95 -10.92 2.98
C SER A 376 -11.04 -9.81 2.40
N LEU A 377 -10.30 -10.18 1.35
CA LEU A 377 -9.41 -9.30 0.60
C LEU A 377 -9.91 -9.18 -0.85
N GLY A 378 -9.85 -7.97 -1.42
CA GLY A 378 -10.07 -7.81 -2.85
C GLY A 378 -8.94 -8.42 -3.68
N LEU A 379 -9.24 -8.92 -4.87
CA LEU A 379 -8.26 -9.54 -5.78
C LEU A 379 -7.04 -8.65 -6.07
N GLU A 380 -7.23 -7.33 -6.09
CA GLU A 380 -6.15 -6.34 -6.26
C GLU A 380 -5.11 -6.31 -5.13
N SER A 381 -5.41 -6.93 -3.98
CA SER A 381 -4.49 -7.06 -2.85
C SER A 381 -3.73 -8.39 -2.84
N LEU A 382 -4.02 -9.31 -3.78
CA LEU A 382 -3.39 -10.61 -3.87
C LEU A 382 -2.25 -10.58 -4.87
N VAL A 383 -1.13 -11.19 -4.50
CA VAL A 383 0.03 -11.42 -5.34
C VAL A 383 0.19 -12.92 -5.52
N PHE A 384 0.33 -13.38 -6.76
CA PHE A 384 0.42 -14.79 -7.09
C PHE A 384 1.81 -15.13 -7.66
N VAL A 385 2.40 -16.21 -7.12
CA VAL A 385 3.71 -16.73 -7.52
C VAL A 385 3.61 -18.23 -7.77
N ASP A 386 4.09 -18.64 -8.94
CA ASP A 386 4.01 -19.98 -9.49
C ASP A 386 5.12 -20.11 -10.53
N ASP A 387 5.88 -21.21 -10.54
CA ASP A 387 6.94 -21.47 -11.53
C ASP A 387 6.36 -21.78 -12.92
N ASN A 388 5.13 -22.29 -12.99
CA ASN A 388 4.49 -22.69 -14.22
C ASN A 388 3.92 -21.49 -14.99
N ALA A 389 4.54 -21.17 -16.13
CA ALA A 389 4.13 -20.08 -17.00
C ALA A 389 2.68 -20.18 -17.49
N ALA A 390 2.16 -21.40 -17.70
CA ALA A 390 0.79 -21.61 -18.16
C ALA A 390 -0.24 -21.28 -17.05
N GLU A 391 0.05 -21.64 -15.80
CA GLU A 391 -0.80 -21.29 -14.67
C GLU A 391 -0.78 -19.78 -14.42
N ARG A 392 0.40 -19.14 -14.51
CA ARG A 392 0.53 -17.67 -14.44
C ARG A 392 -0.32 -16.96 -15.50
N GLU A 393 -0.25 -17.40 -16.74
CA GLU A 393 -1.03 -16.80 -17.84
C GLU A 393 -2.53 -17.02 -17.65
N ARG A 394 -2.95 -18.22 -17.25
CA ARG A 394 -4.36 -18.50 -16.98
C ARG A 394 -4.92 -17.62 -15.87
N VAL A 395 -4.19 -17.47 -14.75
CA VAL A 395 -4.59 -16.56 -13.67
C VAL A 395 -4.65 -15.11 -14.17
N ARG A 396 -3.72 -14.67 -15.03
CA ARG A 396 -3.74 -13.31 -15.58
C ARG A 396 -4.96 -13.04 -16.47
N GLN A 397 -5.39 -14.03 -17.25
CA GLN A 397 -6.57 -13.91 -18.12
C GLN A 397 -7.88 -13.93 -17.31
N GLU A 398 -8.00 -14.84 -16.35
CA GLU A 398 -9.24 -15.01 -15.58
C GLU A 398 -9.36 -14.02 -14.42
N LEU A 399 -8.24 -13.57 -13.86
CA LEU A 399 -8.13 -12.68 -12.71
C LEU A 399 -7.15 -11.51 -12.97
N PRO A 400 -7.43 -10.61 -13.92
CA PRO A 400 -6.51 -9.56 -14.35
C PRO A 400 -6.14 -8.55 -13.25
N LEU A 401 -6.88 -8.54 -12.13
CA LEU A 401 -6.60 -7.67 -10.98
C LEU A 401 -5.56 -8.25 -10.03
N VAL A 402 -5.34 -9.57 -10.03
CA VAL A 402 -4.32 -10.24 -9.21
C VAL A 402 -2.93 -9.91 -9.77
N SER A 403 -1.99 -9.56 -8.89
CA SER A 403 -0.61 -9.31 -9.29
C SER A 403 0.15 -10.62 -9.48
N THR A 404 0.14 -11.15 -10.70
CA THR A 404 0.92 -12.34 -11.07
C THR A 404 2.34 -11.97 -11.47
N ILE A 405 3.33 -12.43 -10.70
CA ILE A 405 4.76 -12.11 -10.89
C ILE A 405 5.41 -13.13 -11.83
N GLU A 406 6.11 -12.66 -12.86
CA GLU A 406 7.01 -13.51 -13.66
C GLU A 406 8.28 -13.83 -12.87
N VAL A 407 8.26 -14.96 -12.17
CA VAL A 407 9.40 -15.41 -11.37
C VAL A 407 10.48 -16.14 -12.19
N GLY A 408 10.11 -16.69 -13.35
CA GLY A 408 11.00 -17.50 -14.20
C GLY A 408 11.13 -18.94 -13.70
N ASP A 409 12.04 -19.70 -14.31
CA ASP A 409 12.19 -21.13 -14.04
C ASP A 409 13.28 -21.44 -12.98
N ASP A 410 14.18 -20.49 -12.72
CA ASP A 410 15.29 -20.67 -11.77
C ASP A 410 14.97 -19.97 -10.42
N PRO A 411 14.82 -20.73 -9.32
CA PRO A 411 14.45 -20.20 -8.01
C PRO A 411 15.45 -19.18 -7.46
N SER A 412 16.70 -19.18 -7.96
CA SER A 412 17.72 -18.20 -7.60
C SER A 412 17.30 -16.75 -7.88
N PHE A 413 16.36 -16.54 -8.81
CA PHE A 413 15.85 -15.22 -9.16
C PHE A 413 14.52 -14.86 -8.48
N PHE A 414 13.84 -15.77 -7.80
CA PHE A 414 12.49 -15.52 -7.27
C PHE A 414 12.45 -14.33 -6.30
N ILE A 415 13.37 -14.31 -5.33
CA ILE A 415 13.54 -13.20 -4.38
C ILE A 415 13.74 -11.88 -5.14
N GLN A 416 14.64 -11.89 -6.12
CA GLN A 416 14.95 -10.72 -6.93
C GLN A 416 13.70 -10.20 -7.66
N ARG A 417 12.93 -11.09 -8.31
CA ARG A 417 11.73 -10.73 -9.09
C ARG A 417 10.65 -10.14 -8.20
N ILE A 418 10.37 -10.76 -7.05
CA ILE A 418 9.36 -10.28 -6.11
C ILE A 418 9.78 -8.96 -5.48
N ALA A 419 11.01 -8.85 -4.97
CA ALA A 419 11.51 -7.62 -4.34
C ALA A 419 11.51 -6.44 -5.32
N GLN A 420 11.98 -6.64 -6.55
CA GLN A 420 12.05 -5.58 -7.55
C GLN A 420 10.70 -5.18 -8.13
N SER A 421 9.67 -6.04 -8.02
CA SER A 421 8.32 -5.70 -8.45
C SER A 421 7.72 -4.51 -7.70
N GLY A 422 8.19 -4.24 -6.47
CA GLY A 422 7.64 -3.20 -5.61
C GLY A 422 6.16 -3.40 -5.27
N VAL A 423 5.61 -4.62 -5.42
CA VAL A 423 4.19 -4.89 -5.12
C VAL A 423 3.92 -4.91 -3.62
N PHE A 424 4.93 -5.27 -2.81
CA PHE A 424 4.90 -5.27 -1.35
C PHE A 424 5.60 -4.04 -0.74
N ASP A 425 5.71 -2.96 -1.51
CA ASP A 425 6.26 -1.72 -0.99
C ASP A 425 5.39 -1.22 0.18
N HIS A 426 6.02 -0.65 1.19
CA HIS A 426 5.36 -0.28 2.44
C HIS A 426 5.90 1.04 2.97
N LEU A 427 5.01 1.77 3.64
CA LEU A 427 5.39 2.92 4.46
C LEU A 427 6.08 2.43 5.74
N PRO A 428 6.78 3.29 6.50
CA PRO A 428 7.43 2.90 7.75
C PRO A 428 6.52 2.03 8.62
N LEU A 429 7.02 0.83 8.95
CA LEU A 429 6.25 -0.20 9.66
C LEU A 429 5.90 0.30 11.06
N ASN A 430 4.67 0.06 11.49
CA ASN A 430 4.27 0.18 12.89
C ASN A 430 3.94 -1.21 13.48
N GLN A 431 3.78 -1.27 14.81
CA GLN A 431 3.51 -2.53 15.51
C GLN A 431 2.23 -3.23 15.05
N GLU A 432 1.22 -2.47 14.59
CA GLU A 432 -0.03 -3.05 14.07
C GLU A 432 0.11 -3.62 12.66
N ASP A 433 1.05 -3.11 11.86
CA ASP A 433 1.37 -3.67 10.56
C ASP A 433 2.03 -5.04 10.72
N ILE A 434 2.85 -5.22 11.76
CA ILE A 434 3.45 -6.52 12.14
C ILE A 434 2.37 -7.51 12.61
N ALA A 435 1.44 -7.07 13.47
CA ALA A 435 0.35 -7.92 13.99
C ALA A 435 -0.69 -8.36 12.94
N ARG A 436 -0.60 -7.81 11.72
CA ARG A 436 -1.59 -8.03 10.67
C ARG A 436 -1.65 -9.48 10.20
N ALA A 437 -0.51 -10.12 9.99
CA ALA A 437 -0.45 -11.49 9.47
C ALA A 437 -1.19 -12.46 10.40
N GLU A 438 -1.00 -12.32 11.72
CA GLU A 438 -1.67 -13.13 12.75
C GLU A 438 -3.18 -12.92 12.76
N SER A 439 -3.64 -11.67 12.59
CA SER A 439 -5.07 -11.36 12.53
C SER A 439 -5.78 -12.05 11.35
N TYR A 440 -5.11 -12.27 10.21
CA TYR A 440 -5.72 -12.99 9.07
C TYR A 440 -5.72 -14.51 9.28
N GLY A 441 -4.69 -15.06 9.93
CA GLY A 441 -4.71 -16.46 10.37
C GLY A 441 -5.90 -16.75 11.30
N GLY A 442 -6.16 -15.85 12.26
CA GLY A 442 -7.34 -15.92 13.11
C GLY A 442 -8.68 -15.87 12.35
N ARG A 443 -8.76 -15.13 11.23
CA ARG A 443 -9.96 -15.10 10.38
C ARG A 443 -10.20 -16.42 9.65
N ALA A 444 -9.16 -17.01 9.08
CA ALA A 444 -9.28 -18.29 8.40
C ALA A 444 -9.72 -19.39 9.38
N ALA A 445 -9.11 -19.43 10.57
CA ALA A 445 -9.52 -20.32 11.65
C ALA A 445 -10.99 -20.08 12.08
N ALA A 446 -11.40 -18.82 12.19
CA ALA A 446 -12.78 -18.44 12.46
C ALA A 446 -13.75 -18.92 11.37
N ALA A 447 -13.39 -18.80 10.08
CA ALA A 447 -14.20 -19.28 8.97
C ALA A 447 -14.37 -20.81 9.00
N GLU A 448 -13.32 -21.56 9.33
CA GLU A 448 -13.41 -23.01 9.54
C GLU A 448 -14.31 -23.38 10.73
N ILE A 449 -14.23 -22.63 11.83
CA ILE A 449 -15.09 -22.84 12.99
C ILE A 449 -16.55 -22.51 12.65
N ARG A 450 -16.80 -21.42 11.92
CA ARG A 450 -18.14 -21.05 11.43
C ARG A 450 -18.73 -22.14 10.53
N ALA A 451 -17.91 -22.79 9.70
CA ALA A 451 -18.36 -23.93 8.91
C ALA A 451 -18.73 -25.17 9.76
N LYS A 452 -18.17 -25.29 10.97
CA LYS A 452 -18.42 -26.40 11.92
C LYS A 452 -19.52 -26.11 12.95
N ILE A 453 -19.71 -24.85 13.34
CA ILE A 453 -20.70 -24.42 14.35
C ILE A 453 -21.98 -23.96 13.65
N GLY A 454 -23.08 -24.66 13.89
CA GLY A 454 -24.36 -24.41 13.22
C GLY A 454 -25.13 -23.15 13.66
N ASN A 455 -24.70 -22.45 14.72
CA ASN A 455 -25.33 -21.22 15.22
C ASN A 455 -24.33 -20.08 15.38
N TYR A 456 -24.63 -18.95 14.74
CA TYR A 456 -23.80 -17.75 14.70
C TYR A 456 -23.57 -17.10 16.07
N GLU A 457 -24.58 -17.10 16.95
CA GLU A 457 -24.44 -16.52 18.30
C GLU A 457 -23.49 -17.31 19.21
N ASP A 458 -23.51 -18.64 19.07
CA ASP A 458 -22.63 -19.54 19.81
C ASP A 458 -21.17 -19.36 19.35
N TYR A 459 -20.98 -19.14 18.04
CA TYR A 459 -19.68 -18.76 17.49
C TYR A 459 -19.18 -17.45 18.09
N LEU A 460 -19.98 -16.37 18.09
CA LEU A 460 -19.57 -15.07 18.66
C LEU A 460 -19.22 -15.16 20.14
N THR A 461 -20.01 -15.89 20.92
CA THR A 461 -19.74 -16.12 22.35
C THR A 461 -18.43 -16.87 22.55
N SER A 462 -18.11 -17.83 21.67
CA SER A 462 -16.89 -18.63 21.77
C SER A 462 -15.59 -17.84 21.53
N LEU A 463 -15.66 -16.63 20.94
CA LEU A 463 -14.48 -15.82 20.61
C LEU A 463 -13.86 -15.12 21.81
N ASP A 464 -14.58 -15.00 22.93
CA ASP A 464 -14.16 -14.30 24.16
C ASP A 464 -13.60 -12.90 23.87
N MET A 465 -14.43 -12.07 23.22
CA MET A 465 -14.02 -10.77 22.68
C MET A 465 -14.05 -9.66 23.72
N ARG A 466 -12.99 -8.84 23.72
CA ARG A 466 -12.86 -7.65 24.56
C ARG A 466 -12.56 -6.42 23.71
N MET A 467 -13.33 -5.36 23.87
CA MET A 467 -13.18 -4.11 23.13
C MET A 467 -12.96 -2.92 24.06
N THR A 468 -12.05 -2.06 23.66
CA THR A 468 -11.84 -0.75 24.27
C THR A 468 -12.27 0.33 23.29
N ILE A 469 -13.14 1.23 23.74
CA ILE A 469 -13.50 2.47 23.04
C ILE A 469 -12.83 3.61 23.79
N ALA A 470 -12.01 4.39 23.10
CA ALA A 470 -11.25 5.50 23.66
C ALA A 470 -11.39 6.77 22.80
N PRO A 471 -11.23 7.97 23.37
CA PRO A 471 -11.13 9.18 22.59
C PRO A 471 -9.90 9.14 21.65
N PHE A 472 -9.91 9.99 20.63
CA PHE A 472 -8.70 10.26 19.86
C PHE A 472 -7.60 10.81 20.77
N ASP A 473 -6.37 10.41 20.49
CA ASP A 473 -5.18 10.83 21.20
C ASP A 473 -4.01 11.05 20.22
N GLU A 474 -2.99 11.75 20.70
CA GLU A 474 -1.80 12.05 19.92
C GLU A 474 -1.07 10.77 19.46
N GLU A 475 -1.03 9.74 20.30
CA GLU A 475 -0.39 8.45 19.97
C GLU A 475 -1.11 7.72 18.81
N GLY A 476 -2.45 7.77 18.79
CA GLY A 476 -3.28 7.12 17.78
C GLY A 476 -3.48 7.93 16.50
N ARG A 477 -3.19 9.24 16.50
CA ARG A 477 -3.53 10.18 15.40
C ARG A 477 -3.09 9.71 14.01
N SER A 478 -1.82 9.30 13.88
CA SER A 478 -1.28 8.82 12.60
C SER A 478 -2.05 7.59 12.09
N ARG A 479 -2.43 6.69 13.01
CA ARG A 479 -3.19 5.48 12.68
C ARG A 479 -4.65 5.78 12.36
N ILE A 480 -5.30 6.67 13.09
CA ILE A 480 -6.66 7.15 12.80
C ILE A 480 -6.71 7.69 11.36
N THR A 481 -5.75 8.57 11.03
CA THR A 481 -5.56 9.11 9.68
C THR A 481 -5.38 8.00 8.65
N GLN A 482 -4.54 7.01 8.95
CA GLN A 482 -4.30 5.89 8.05
C GLN A 482 -5.57 5.03 7.83
N LEU A 483 -6.35 4.74 8.88
CA LEU A 483 -7.59 3.97 8.79
C LEU A 483 -8.65 4.71 7.99
N ILE A 484 -8.80 6.01 8.24
CA ILE A 484 -9.68 6.91 7.47
C ILE A 484 -9.36 6.83 5.98
N ASN A 485 -8.07 6.87 5.62
CA ASN A 485 -7.65 6.91 4.22
C ASN A 485 -7.58 5.55 3.53
N LYS A 486 -7.40 4.45 4.27
CA LYS A 486 -7.28 3.09 3.70
C LYS A 486 -8.58 2.28 3.70
N SER A 487 -9.58 2.66 4.49
CA SER A 487 -10.85 1.92 4.60
C SER A 487 -11.84 2.37 3.52
N ASN A 488 -12.16 1.45 2.62
CA ASN A 488 -13.06 1.70 1.47
C ASN A 488 -14.34 0.87 1.52
N GLN A 489 -14.25 -0.39 1.95
CA GLN A 489 -15.39 -1.31 1.94
C GLN A 489 -16.36 -1.06 3.09
N PHE A 490 -15.82 -0.82 4.29
CA PHE A 490 -16.59 -0.46 5.47
C PHE A 490 -16.32 1.00 5.86
N ASN A 491 -16.79 1.92 5.02
CA ASN A 491 -16.75 3.36 5.27
C ASN A 491 -18.05 3.97 4.74
N LEU A 492 -18.87 4.51 5.65
CA LEU A 492 -20.24 4.94 5.33
C LEU A 492 -20.30 6.21 4.47
N THR A 493 -19.28 7.06 4.54
CA THR A 493 -19.26 8.35 3.83
C THR A 493 -18.09 8.49 2.87
N THR A 494 -17.06 7.65 3.00
CA THR A 494 -15.79 7.69 2.24
C THR A 494 -15.02 9.01 2.34
N ARG A 495 -15.37 9.85 3.34
CA ARG A 495 -14.65 11.09 3.66
C ARG A 495 -13.21 10.78 4.05
N ARG A 496 -12.32 11.68 3.66
CA ARG A 496 -10.87 11.58 3.88
C ARG A 496 -10.45 12.77 4.72
N TYR A 497 -9.59 12.48 5.69
CA TYR A 497 -8.99 13.46 6.58
C TYR A 497 -7.48 13.25 6.56
N GLY A 498 -6.73 14.33 6.36
CA GLY A 498 -5.30 14.39 6.61
C GLY A 498 -5.00 14.43 8.11
N GLU A 499 -3.72 14.25 8.46
CA GLU A 499 -3.30 14.16 9.86
C GLU A 499 -3.56 15.45 10.65
N GLU A 500 -3.41 16.62 10.01
CA GLU A 500 -3.75 17.90 10.63
C GLU A 500 -5.25 18.08 10.86
N GLU A 501 -6.10 17.66 9.91
CA GLU A 501 -7.55 17.71 10.10
C GLU A 501 -7.99 16.79 11.25
N VAL A 502 -7.35 15.62 11.40
CA VAL A 502 -7.59 14.73 12.56
C VAL A 502 -7.13 15.40 13.86
N ARG A 503 -5.99 16.11 13.87
CA ARG A 503 -5.52 16.88 15.03
C ARG A 503 -6.50 18.00 15.41
N GLU A 504 -7.09 18.66 14.43
CA GLU A 504 -8.12 19.69 14.67
C GLU A 504 -9.40 19.09 15.25
N LEU A 505 -9.85 17.94 14.72
CA LEU A 505 -10.99 17.20 15.25
C LEU A 505 -10.76 16.69 16.67
N GLU A 506 -9.53 16.27 16.99
CA GLU A 506 -9.11 15.85 18.34
C GLU A 506 -9.21 17.00 19.35
N ALA A 507 -8.94 18.25 18.93
CA ALA A 507 -8.95 19.43 19.79
C ALA A 507 -10.32 20.14 19.88
N ASP A 508 -11.30 19.74 19.04
CA ASP A 508 -12.60 20.40 18.95
C ASP A 508 -13.58 19.87 20.01
N ALA A 509 -14.01 20.74 20.93
CA ALA A 509 -14.99 20.39 21.97
C ALA A 509 -16.39 20.06 21.41
N GLY A 510 -16.68 20.45 20.17
CA GLY A 510 -17.90 20.09 19.42
C GLY A 510 -17.77 18.77 18.65
N VAL A 511 -16.72 17.98 18.91
CA VAL A 511 -16.48 16.70 18.25
C VAL A 511 -16.23 15.60 19.28
N LEU A 512 -16.88 14.47 19.06
CA LEU A 512 -16.61 13.20 19.73
C LEU A 512 -15.90 12.29 18.72
N GLY A 513 -14.58 12.17 18.84
CA GLY A 513 -13.76 11.25 18.08
C GLY A 513 -13.47 9.99 18.89
N TRP A 514 -13.95 8.83 18.44
CA TRP A 514 -13.69 7.53 19.06
C TRP A 514 -12.84 6.63 18.19
N GLN A 515 -11.80 6.06 18.80
CA GLN A 515 -11.06 4.93 18.29
C GLN A 515 -11.47 3.65 19.05
N MET A 516 -11.55 2.54 18.33
CA MET A 516 -11.89 1.25 18.92
C MET A 516 -10.72 0.29 18.76
N ARG A 517 -10.41 -0.49 19.80
CA ARG A 517 -9.46 -1.61 19.76
C ARG A 517 -10.16 -2.90 20.18
N LEU A 518 -9.88 -4.01 19.51
CA LEU A 518 -10.48 -5.32 19.80
C LEU A 518 -9.41 -6.38 20.01
N GLU A 519 -9.59 -7.23 21.00
CA GLU A 519 -8.85 -8.47 21.20
C GLU A 519 -9.85 -9.64 21.28
N ASP A 520 -9.48 -10.80 20.73
CA ASP A 520 -10.21 -12.06 20.87
C ASP A 520 -9.23 -13.19 21.28
N LYS A 521 -9.74 -14.42 21.48
CA LYS A 521 -8.90 -15.55 21.89
C LYS A 521 -7.80 -15.95 20.90
N PHE A 522 -7.88 -15.51 19.65
CA PHE A 522 -6.96 -15.86 18.57
C PHE A 522 -5.96 -14.75 18.25
N ALA A 523 -6.36 -13.49 18.40
CA ALA A 523 -5.55 -12.35 17.99
C ALA A 523 -5.88 -11.06 18.74
N LYS A 524 -4.84 -10.22 18.88
CA LYS A 524 -5.00 -8.81 19.21
C LYS A 524 -5.14 -8.01 17.92
N HIS A 525 -6.31 -7.47 17.65
CA HIS A 525 -6.61 -6.86 16.35
C HIS A 525 -6.15 -5.39 16.24
N GLY A 526 -5.59 -4.80 17.29
CA GLY A 526 -5.17 -3.39 17.31
C GLY A 526 -6.35 -2.42 17.14
N MET A 527 -6.12 -1.23 16.59
CA MET A 527 -7.19 -0.28 16.26
C MET A 527 -8.04 -0.80 15.09
N ILE A 528 -9.33 -1.02 15.33
CA ILE A 528 -10.25 -1.70 14.40
C ILE A 528 -11.32 -0.78 13.83
N GLY A 529 -11.47 0.44 14.33
CA GLY A 529 -12.43 1.38 13.76
C GLY A 529 -12.31 2.78 14.33
N VAL A 530 -12.98 3.69 13.64
CA VAL A 530 -13.03 5.11 13.92
C VAL A 530 -14.46 5.59 13.77
N VAL A 531 -14.94 6.36 14.75
CA VAL A 531 -16.22 7.08 14.69
C VAL A 531 -15.95 8.55 14.99
N ILE A 532 -16.44 9.44 14.11
CA ILE A 532 -16.38 10.89 14.27
C ILE A 532 -17.81 11.39 14.34
N VAL A 533 -18.18 12.01 15.46
CA VAL A 533 -19.51 12.57 15.69
C VAL A 533 -19.38 14.05 15.98
N ARG A 534 -20.12 14.89 15.27
CA ARG A 534 -20.28 16.31 15.61
C ARG A 534 -21.39 16.46 16.64
N THR A 535 -21.06 17.12 17.74
CA THR A 535 -21.94 17.26 18.91
C THR A 535 -22.53 18.67 18.96
N ASP A 536 -23.86 18.73 19.11
CA ASP A 536 -24.64 19.94 19.43
C ASP A 536 -25.47 19.62 20.70
N GLU A 537 -25.99 20.65 21.37
CA GLU A 537 -26.74 20.55 22.63
C GLU A 537 -27.95 19.60 22.53
N THR A 538 -28.59 19.53 21.35
CA THR A 538 -29.82 18.77 21.18
C THR A 538 -29.71 17.64 20.16
N LYS A 539 -28.65 17.63 19.34
CA LYS A 539 -28.51 16.72 18.19
C LYS A 539 -27.07 16.34 17.97
N TRP A 540 -26.81 15.05 17.78
CA TRP A 540 -25.49 14.57 17.36
C TRP A 540 -25.54 14.11 15.92
N THR A 541 -24.48 14.36 15.15
CA THR A 541 -24.39 13.92 13.75
C THR A 541 -23.17 13.04 13.57
N ILE A 542 -23.37 11.77 13.21
CA ILE A 542 -22.28 10.87 12.81
C ILE A 542 -21.75 11.38 11.48
N ASP A 543 -20.56 11.96 11.53
CA ASP A 543 -19.86 12.48 10.37
C ASP A 543 -19.23 11.35 9.55
N SER A 544 -18.52 10.47 10.25
CA SER A 544 -17.77 9.37 9.64
C SER A 544 -17.77 8.16 10.57
N TRP A 545 -18.05 7.00 10.01
CA TRP A 545 -17.89 5.71 10.68
C TRP A 545 -17.23 4.76 9.72
N LEU A 546 -16.12 4.17 10.17
CA LEU A 546 -15.40 3.16 9.41
C LEU A 546 -14.82 2.10 10.34
N GLN A 547 -14.70 0.90 9.81
CA GLN A 547 -14.14 -0.24 10.50
C GLN A 547 -13.20 -1.01 9.59
N SER A 548 -12.27 -1.72 10.21
CA SER A 548 -11.38 -2.61 9.52
C SER A 548 -12.12 -3.89 9.13
N CYS A 549 -11.87 -4.40 7.93
CA CYS A 549 -12.51 -5.62 7.43
C CYS A 549 -12.20 -6.87 8.30
N ARG A 550 -11.32 -6.79 9.31
CA ARG A 550 -11.00 -7.90 10.25
C ARG A 550 -12.06 -8.21 11.27
N VAL A 551 -12.90 -7.23 11.57
CA VAL A 551 -13.85 -7.34 12.67
C VAL A 551 -15.30 -7.37 12.22
N LEU A 552 -15.52 -7.51 10.92
CA LEU A 552 -16.84 -7.63 10.34
C LEU A 552 -17.54 -8.87 10.90
N GLU A 553 -18.85 -8.75 11.11
CA GLU A 553 -19.67 -9.85 11.63
C GLU A 553 -19.18 -10.36 13.00
N ARG A 554 -18.63 -9.45 13.83
CA ARG A 554 -18.24 -9.77 15.22
C ARG A 554 -19.11 -9.11 16.28
N GLY A 555 -20.06 -8.27 15.88
CA GLY A 555 -20.92 -7.54 16.81
C GLY A 555 -20.37 -6.18 17.24
N VAL A 556 -19.29 -5.70 16.59
CA VAL A 556 -18.64 -4.43 16.92
C VAL A 556 -19.58 -3.26 16.61
N GLU A 557 -20.28 -3.34 15.48
CA GLU A 557 -21.25 -2.35 15.02
C GLU A 557 -22.32 -2.09 16.08
N GLN A 558 -22.95 -3.16 16.57
CA GLN A 558 -23.98 -3.13 17.61
C GLN A 558 -23.43 -2.53 18.89
N CYS A 559 -22.23 -2.94 19.29
CA CYS A 559 -21.63 -2.49 20.53
C CYS A 559 -21.28 -1.00 20.53
N VAL A 560 -20.65 -0.52 19.47
CA VAL A 560 -20.30 0.90 19.34
C VAL A 560 -21.57 1.75 19.19
N MET A 561 -22.60 1.27 18.49
CA MET A 561 -23.87 2.00 18.35
C MET A 561 -24.58 2.11 19.71
N ASN A 562 -24.65 1.02 20.47
CA ASN A 562 -25.19 1.03 21.83
C ASN A 562 -24.45 2.05 22.71
N ALA A 563 -23.11 2.04 22.68
CA ALA A 563 -22.29 2.98 23.45
C ALA A 563 -22.52 4.43 23.03
N LEU A 564 -22.69 4.70 21.72
CA LEU A 564 -22.96 6.04 21.20
C LEU A 564 -24.32 6.57 21.66
N PHE A 565 -25.37 5.76 21.57
CA PHE A 565 -26.70 6.15 22.06
C PHE A 565 -26.73 6.33 23.59
N GLU A 566 -25.99 5.50 24.34
CA GLU A 566 -25.85 5.67 25.78
C GLU A 566 -25.13 6.99 26.13
N ALA A 567 -24.04 7.32 25.43
CA ALA A 567 -23.32 8.58 25.61
C ALA A 567 -24.20 9.80 25.27
N ALA A 568 -24.94 9.73 24.15
CA ALA A 568 -25.86 10.78 23.73
C ALA A 568 -27.01 10.99 24.74
N ALA A 569 -27.57 9.90 25.27
CA ALA A 569 -28.60 9.96 26.31
C ALA A 569 -28.08 10.62 27.60
N LYS A 570 -26.86 10.29 28.04
CA LYS A 570 -26.21 10.92 29.21
C LYS A 570 -25.95 12.42 29.00
N ALA A 571 -25.66 12.82 27.76
CA ALA A 571 -25.46 14.21 27.38
C ALA A 571 -26.78 15.00 27.18
N GLY A 572 -27.96 14.36 27.32
CA GLY A 572 -29.25 15.03 27.16
C GLY A 572 -29.65 15.29 25.70
N VAL A 573 -28.99 14.65 24.75
CA VAL A 573 -29.26 14.74 23.31
C VAL A 573 -30.61 14.11 23.00
N LYS A 574 -31.33 14.63 22.01
CA LYS A 574 -32.66 14.13 21.63
C LYS A 574 -32.64 13.22 20.41
N GLU A 575 -31.69 13.40 19.51
CA GLU A 575 -31.64 12.75 18.21
C GLU A 575 -30.20 12.55 17.73
N ILE A 576 -29.92 11.40 17.11
CA ILE A 576 -28.69 11.16 16.35
C ILE A 576 -29.05 11.13 14.86
N ARG A 577 -28.27 11.87 14.07
CA ARG A 577 -28.36 11.93 12.61
C ARG A 577 -27.15 11.30 11.97
N SER A 578 -27.33 10.81 10.76
CA SER A 578 -26.23 10.26 9.98
C SER A 578 -26.49 10.32 8.48
N THR A 579 -25.44 10.04 7.70
CA THR A 579 -25.52 9.99 6.26
C THR A 579 -24.76 8.76 5.75
N TYR A 580 -25.31 8.10 4.74
CA TYR A 580 -24.63 7.13 3.91
C TYR A 580 -24.41 7.73 2.52
N ILE A 581 -23.19 7.64 1.99
CA ILE A 581 -22.83 8.09 0.64
C ILE A 581 -22.44 6.84 -0.16
N PRO A 582 -23.29 6.39 -1.11
CA PRO A 582 -23.02 5.19 -1.87
C PRO A 582 -21.85 5.37 -2.84
N THR A 583 -21.06 4.31 -2.96
CA THR A 583 -19.94 4.17 -3.91
C THR A 583 -19.86 2.72 -4.37
N ASP A 584 -19.19 2.45 -5.49
CA ASP A 584 -18.96 1.09 -6.01
C ASP A 584 -18.21 0.16 -5.03
N ARG A 585 -17.61 0.73 -3.97
CA ARG A 585 -16.76 -0.02 -3.03
C ARG A 585 -17.41 -0.26 -1.67
N ASN A 586 -18.44 0.50 -1.28
CA ASN A 586 -19.04 0.45 0.05
C ASN A 586 -20.52 -0.04 0.04
N GLU A 587 -20.92 -0.76 -1.01
CA GLU A 587 -22.26 -1.35 -1.11
C GLU A 587 -22.59 -2.26 0.08
N MET A 588 -21.58 -2.93 0.64
CA MET A 588 -21.74 -3.84 1.77
C MET A 588 -22.26 -3.20 3.07
N VAL A 589 -22.26 -1.87 3.16
CA VAL A 589 -22.76 -1.11 4.32
C VAL A 589 -24.00 -0.27 4.00
N ALA A 590 -24.63 -0.48 2.85
CA ALA A 590 -25.81 0.28 2.42
C ALA A 590 -27.00 0.17 3.41
N ASP A 591 -27.14 -0.98 4.07
CA ASP A 591 -28.20 -1.26 5.05
C ASP A 591 -27.75 -1.03 6.51
N PHE A 592 -26.57 -0.45 6.74
CA PHE A 592 -25.94 -0.36 8.06
C PHE A 592 -26.83 0.33 9.11
N TYR A 593 -27.37 1.51 8.80
CA TYR A 593 -28.20 2.27 9.74
C TYR A 593 -29.57 1.60 10.00
N PRO A 594 -30.33 1.16 8.96
CA PRO A 594 -31.56 0.39 9.17
C PRO A 594 -31.35 -0.86 10.03
N ARG A 595 -30.29 -1.64 9.75
CA ARG A 595 -29.94 -2.85 10.52
C ARG A 595 -29.65 -2.56 11.99
N LEU A 596 -29.20 -1.34 12.31
CA LEU A 596 -28.91 -0.90 13.67
C LEU A 596 -30.05 -0.09 14.31
N GLY A 597 -31.25 -0.09 13.71
CA GLY A 597 -32.46 0.46 14.33
C GLY A 597 -32.76 1.92 13.97
N PHE A 598 -32.11 2.48 12.96
CA PHE A 598 -32.59 3.74 12.37
C PHE A 598 -33.84 3.46 11.51
N PRO A 599 -34.84 4.37 11.52
CA PRO A 599 -35.93 4.35 10.56
C PRO A 599 -35.44 4.45 9.10
N ASP A 600 -36.33 4.19 8.15
CA ASP A 600 -36.04 4.33 6.72
C ASP A 600 -35.46 5.72 6.41
N GLY A 601 -34.38 5.73 5.63
CA GLY A 601 -33.64 6.93 5.29
C GLY A 601 -34.31 7.74 4.19
N ASP A 602 -34.01 9.04 4.16
CA ASP A 602 -34.46 9.97 3.14
C ASP A 602 -33.38 10.11 2.06
N GLU A 603 -33.65 9.60 0.86
CA GLU A 603 -32.76 9.67 -0.30
C GLU A 603 -32.68 11.10 -0.85
N LYS A 604 -31.46 11.57 -1.07
CA LYS A 604 -31.17 12.91 -1.56
C LYS A 604 -30.91 12.90 -3.07
N PRO A 605 -31.06 14.06 -3.76
CA PRO A 605 -30.82 14.15 -5.21
C PRO A 605 -29.41 13.77 -5.67
N ASP A 606 -28.43 13.77 -4.75
CA ASP A 606 -27.05 13.34 -5.01
C ASP A 606 -26.81 11.84 -4.78
N GLY A 607 -27.88 11.08 -4.49
CA GLY A 607 -27.83 9.64 -4.20
C GLY A 607 -27.45 9.31 -2.75
N SER A 608 -27.11 10.30 -1.92
CA SER A 608 -26.86 10.05 -0.49
C SER A 608 -28.15 9.77 0.27
N ILE A 609 -28.07 8.99 1.35
CA ILE A 609 -29.22 8.64 2.19
C ILE A 609 -29.01 9.21 3.59
N SER A 610 -29.96 10.02 4.06
CA SER A 610 -29.93 10.62 5.39
C SER A 610 -30.80 9.84 6.37
N TYR A 611 -30.27 9.55 7.56
CA TYR A 611 -30.98 8.85 8.62
C TYR A 611 -31.06 9.71 9.88
N ALA A 612 -32.13 9.54 10.65
CA ALA A 612 -32.32 10.18 11.94
C ALA A 612 -33.05 9.22 12.90
N CYS A 613 -32.51 9.08 14.11
CA CYS A 613 -33.09 8.24 15.15
C CYS A 613 -33.18 9.05 16.44
N ALA A 614 -34.39 9.16 17.00
CA ALA A 614 -34.57 9.77 18.31
C ALA A 614 -33.99 8.85 19.38
N ILE A 615 -33.33 9.41 20.40
CA ILE A 615 -32.74 8.64 21.49
C ILE A 615 -33.78 7.77 22.20
N ALA A 616 -35.02 8.26 22.31
CA ALA A 616 -36.13 7.54 22.94
C ALA A 616 -36.62 6.33 22.14
N ASP A 617 -36.37 6.28 20.83
CA ASP A 617 -36.85 5.23 19.93
C ASP A 617 -35.80 4.13 19.72
N TYR A 618 -34.58 4.32 20.22
CA TYR A 618 -33.49 3.36 20.07
C TYR A 618 -33.59 2.20 21.06
N ALA A 619 -33.64 0.97 20.54
CA ALA A 619 -33.56 -0.24 21.33
C ALA A 619 -32.12 -0.80 21.27
N PRO A 620 -31.41 -0.96 22.41
CA PRO A 620 -30.08 -1.53 22.42
C PRO A 620 -30.04 -2.94 21.84
N HIS A 621 -29.03 -3.21 21.02
CA HIS A 621 -28.81 -4.51 20.39
C HIS A 621 -28.14 -5.47 21.37
N ARG A 622 -28.37 -6.77 21.20
CA ARG A 622 -27.61 -7.80 21.91
C ARG A 622 -26.15 -7.77 21.46
N THR A 623 -25.23 -7.79 22.42
CA THR A 623 -23.78 -7.80 22.18
C THR A 623 -23.12 -9.03 22.80
N PHE A 624 -21.98 -9.42 22.26
CA PHE A 624 -21.17 -10.57 22.70
C PHE A 624 -19.73 -10.16 23.04
N ILE A 625 -19.50 -8.86 23.21
CA ILE A 625 -18.20 -8.25 23.40
C ILE A 625 -18.19 -7.56 24.77
N GLU A 626 -17.23 -7.90 25.62
CA GLU A 626 -16.98 -7.17 26.85
C GLU A 626 -16.35 -5.82 26.52
N THR A 627 -17.00 -4.71 26.91
CA THR A 627 -16.64 -3.38 26.43
C THR A 627 -16.25 -2.47 27.57
N SER A 628 -15.11 -1.79 27.40
CA SER A 628 -14.65 -0.73 28.30
C SER A 628 -14.62 0.60 27.54
N LEU A 629 -15.20 1.64 28.15
CA LEU A 629 -15.18 3.00 27.64
C LEU A 629 -14.15 3.78 28.46
N ALA A 630 -13.03 4.16 27.84
CA ALA A 630 -12.05 5.06 28.46
C ALA A 630 -12.61 6.49 28.39
N GLY A 631 -12.83 7.09 29.56
CA GLY A 631 -13.45 8.41 29.71
C GLY A 631 -12.47 9.56 29.70
#